data_AF-A0A326GP36-F1
#
_entry.id   AF-A0A326GP36-F1
#
_cell.length_a   1.000
_cell.length_b   1.000
_cell.length_c   1.000
_cell.angle_alpha   90.00
_cell.angle_beta   90.00
_cell.angle_gamma   90.00
#
_symmetry.space_group_name_H-M   'P 1'
#
loop_
_entity.id
_entity.type
_entity.pdbx_description
1 polymer ?
#
loop_
_entity_poly.entity_id
_entity_poly.type
_entity_poly.pdbx_seq_one_letter_code
_entity_poly.pdbx_strand_id
1 'polypeptide(L)'
;MKPMLNAAAVATILTFAMQGSGFAQTPGPKPRSVATGSGPLAMDVAGVRLGMPVAQAQAALAGTYRCERPSRTQSFQQLVNVEVERRRGGSSFFGPEGAAVHELACTGPSGEYLRLFMGQTPTGTVVDSIDLAIGTERVDPKELVRQVERKYGRPTEGTAANGSWCVGRCGFDLTMEPSPRITVRSDAWRFKILGSRGRNARLADEAAVSAAAARDAPAAKRGAF
;
A
#
# COMPACT_ATOMS: atom_id res chain seq x y z
N MET A 1 -52.10 74.09 21.90
CA MET A 1 -51.78 74.62 23.25
C MET A 1 -50.53 73.92 23.77
N LYS A 2 -49.65 74.61 24.50
CA LYS A 2 -48.54 74.03 25.30
C LYS A 2 -49.12 73.37 26.60
N PRO A 3 -48.38 72.65 27.49
CA PRO A 3 -46.91 72.42 27.56
C PRO A 3 -46.42 70.98 27.97
N MET A 4 -45.08 70.86 28.13
CA MET A 4 -44.30 70.01 29.09
C MET A 4 -44.24 68.48 28.90
N LEU A 5 -43.05 67.83 28.82
CA LEU A 5 -41.97 67.63 29.85
C LEU A 5 -42.48 66.76 31.03
N ASN A 6 -41.80 65.75 31.57
CA ASN A 6 -40.37 65.34 31.53
C ASN A 6 -40.23 63.88 32.02
N ALA A 7 -39.21 63.13 31.59
CA ALA A 7 -38.46 62.15 32.43
C ALA A 7 -37.35 61.46 31.61
N ALA A 8 -36.11 61.48 32.12
CA ALA A 8 -34.98 60.72 31.59
C ALA A 8 -34.58 59.62 32.57
N ALA A 9 -34.21 58.44 32.08
CA ALA A 9 -33.49 57.43 32.86
C ALA A 9 -32.62 56.52 31.96
N VAL A 10 -31.33 56.84 31.94
CA VAL A 10 -30.14 55.97 31.91
C VAL A 10 -30.18 54.62 31.15
N ALA A 11 -29.23 54.52 30.23
CA ALA A 11 -28.85 53.38 29.42
C ALA A 11 -28.64 52.02 30.12
N THR A 12 -28.75 50.95 29.31
CA THR A 12 -27.76 49.86 29.31
C THR A 12 -27.54 49.38 27.87
N ILE A 13 -26.28 49.21 27.48
CA ILE A 13 -25.87 48.71 26.16
C ILE A 13 -25.72 47.19 26.24
N LEU A 14 -26.28 46.45 25.29
CA LEU A 14 -25.85 45.07 25.01
C LEU A 14 -26.13 44.70 23.54
N THR A 15 -25.15 45.01 22.69
CA THR A 15 -25.14 44.63 21.28
C THR A 15 -24.61 43.20 21.15
N PHE A 16 -25.44 42.25 20.70
CA PHE A 16 -24.96 40.97 20.20
C PHE A 16 -25.19 40.86 18.70
N ALA A 17 -24.12 41.06 17.92
CA ALA A 17 -24.13 40.83 16.49
C ALA A 17 -24.06 39.32 16.22
N MET A 18 -25.05 38.77 15.52
CA MET A 18 -24.95 37.41 14.96
C MET A 18 -24.01 37.43 13.75
N GLN A 19 -22.75 37.05 13.98
CA GLN A 19 -21.81 36.77 12.90
C GLN A 19 -21.98 35.33 12.41
N GLY A 20 -21.93 35.14 11.09
CA GLY A 20 -22.29 33.87 10.45
C GLY A 20 -21.30 32.75 10.69
N SER A 21 -21.83 31.54 10.91
CA SER A 21 -21.05 30.31 10.95
C SER A 21 -20.62 29.89 9.55
N GLY A 22 -19.53 30.49 9.05
CA GLY A 22 -18.75 29.87 7.99
C GLY A 22 -18.20 28.55 8.51
N PHE A 23 -18.57 27.43 7.87
CA PHE A 23 -17.99 26.13 8.19
C PHE A 23 -16.52 26.10 7.77
N ALA A 24 -15.64 26.51 8.68
CA ALA A 24 -14.21 26.29 8.56
C ALA A 24 -13.99 24.77 8.53
N GLN A 25 -13.65 24.25 7.35
CA GLN A 25 -13.27 22.86 7.18
C GLN A 25 -12.03 22.59 8.04
N THR A 26 -12.18 21.82 9.11
CA THR A 26 -11.05 21.35 9.91
C THR A 26 -10.08 20.62 8.99
N PRO A 27 -8.80 21.04 8.90
CA PRO A 27 -7.82 20.30 8.10
C PRO A 27 -7.77 18.86 8.60
N GLY A 28 -8.13 17.92 7.73
CA GLY A 28 -8.02 16.49 8.05
C GLY A 28 -6.60 16.17 8.51
N PRO A 29 -6.40 15.27 9.49
CA PRO A 29 -5.09 14.99 10.04
C PRO A 29 -4.15 14.56 8.91
N LYS A 30 -3.13 15.37 8.64
CA LYS A 30 -2.06 15.01 7.70
C LYS A 30 -1.50 13.65 8.14
N PRO A 31 -1.38 12.65 7.24
CA PRO A 31 -0.82 11.36 7.61
C PRO A 31 0.58 11.58 8.21
N ARG A 32 0.71 11.22 9.49
CA ARG A 32 1.91 11.45 10.28
C ARG A 32 3.03 10.58 9.70
N SER A 33 4.06 11.21 9.13
CA SER A 33 5.24 10.48 8.63
C SER A 33 5.89 9.71 9.77
N VAL A 34 5.76 8.37 9.76
CA VAL A 34 6.42 7.47 10.70
C VAL A 34 7.77 7.06 10.10
N ALA A 35 8.67 8.03 9.99
CA ALA A 35 10.05 7.79 9.59
C ALA A 35 10.86 7.25 10.78
N THR A 36 10.68 5.97 11.13
CA THR A 36 11.60 5.23 12.02
C THR A 36 11.54 3.71 11.80
N GLY A 37 11.54 3.31 10.53
CA GLY A 37 12.07 2.01 10.10
C GLY A 37 12.97 2.26 8.89
N SER A 38 14.27 2.09 9.03
CA SER A 38 15.25 2.44 7.98
C SER A 38 15.39 1.35 6.92
N GLY A 39 14.27 0.84 6.41
CA GLY A 39 14.25 -0.25 5.43
C GLY A 39 12.92 -0.41 4.69
N PRO A 40 12.90 -1.19 3.60
CA PRO A 40 11.83 -1.15 2.59
C PRO A 40 10.42 -1.51 3.07
N LEU A 41 10.29 -2.33 4.12
CA LEU A 41 8.99 -2.67 4.72
C LEU A 41 8.32 -1.48 5.44
N ALA A 42 9.10 -0.49 5.88
CA ALA A 42 8.57 0.69 6.56
C ALA A 42 8.22 1.83 5.59
N MET A 43 8.75 1.80 4.36
CA MET A 43 8.51 2.79 3.33
C MET A 43 7.09 2.67 2.77
N ASP A 44 6.36 3.77 2.71
CA ASP A 44 5.02 3.81 2.10
C ASP A 44 5.07 4.33 0.64
N VAL A 45 4.22 3.79 -0.21
CA VAL A 45 3.91 4.29 -1.55
C VAL A 45 2.42 4.59 -1.58
N ALA A 46 2.04 5.85 -1.81
CA ALA A 46 0.66 6.33 -1.67
C ALA A 46 -0.01 5.93 -0.33
N GLY A 47 0.73 5.93 0.78
CA GLY A 47 0.24 5.50 2.11
C GLY A 47 0.26 3.99 2.35
N VAL A 48 0.52 3.18 1.33
CA VAL A 48 0.53 1.70 1.40
C VAL A 48 1.95 1.18 1.61
N ARG A 49 2.12 0.19 2.50
CA ARG A 49 3.43 -0.43 2.81
C ARG A 49 3.44 -1.91 2.46
N LEU A 50 4.63 -2.45 2.20
CA LEU A 50 4.83 -3.88 2.03
C LEU A 50 4.52 -4.63 3.34
N GLY A 51 3.78 -5.73 3.25
CA GLY A 51 3.28 -6.48 4.42
C GLY A 51 2.08 -5.83 5.13
N MET A 52 1.58 -4.69 4.65
CA MET A 52 0.35 -4.07 5.18
C MET A 52 -0.86 -4.98 4.93
N PRO A 53 -1.76 -5.22 5.91
CA PRO A 53 -3.02 -5.93 5.69
C PRO A 53 -3.88 -5.26 4.62
N VAL A 54 -4.52 -6.04 3.74
CA VAL A 54 -5.24 -5.48 2.57
C VAL A 54 -6.33 -4.47 2.95
N ALA A 55 -7.03 -4.68 4.06
CA ALA A 55 -8.05 -3.74 4.56
C ALA A 55 -7.44 -2.39 4.99
N GLN A 56 -6.21 -2.39 5.54
CA GLN A 56 -5.50 -1.14 5.86
C GLN A 56 -5.01 -0.43 4.60
N ALA A 57 -4.56 -1.19 3.58
CA ALA A 57 -4.17 -0.62 2.29
C ALA A 57 -5.36 0.02 1.58
N GLN A 58 -6.52 -0.65 1.55
CA GLN A 58 -7.77 -0.10 1.04
C GLN A 58 -8.22 1.15 1.79
N ALA A 59 -8.10 1.17 3.13
CA ALA A 59 -8.42 2.35 3.93
C ALA A 59 -7.44 3.51 3.71
N ALA A 60 -6.15 3.25 3.49
CA ALA A 60 -5.15 4.27 3.17
C ALA A 60 -5.37 4.92 1.79
N LEU A 61 -5.86 4.14 0.82
CA LEU A 61 -6.18 4.60 -0.53
C LEU A 61 -7.57 5.25 -0.64
N ALA A 62 -8.45 5.03 0.35
CA ALA A 62 -9.80 5.57 0.35
C ALA A 62 -9.80 7.11 0.27
N GLY A 63 -10.63 7.66 -0.61
CA GLY A 63 -10.75 9.11 -0.83
C GLY A 63 -9.64 9.75 -1.67
N THR A 64 -8.57 9.03 -2.02
CA THR A 64 -7.52 9.53 -2.92
C THR A 64 -7.44 8.73 -4.22
N TYR A 65 -7.48 7.40 -4.15
CA TYR A 65 -7.47 6.51 -5.31
C TYR A 65 -8.85 5.89 -5.57
N ARG A 66 -9.15 5.63 -6.84
CA ARG A 66 -10.30 4.84 -7.27
C ARG A 66 -9.82 3.42 -7.58
N CYS A 67 -10.13 2.47 -6.70
CA CYS A 67 -9.73 1.09 -6.85
C CYS A 67 -10.84 0.21 -7.43
N GLU A 68 -10.48 -0.67 -8.35
CA GLU A 68 -11.36 -1.72 -8.87
C GLU A 68 -11.55 -2.84 -7.82
N ARG A 69 -12.64 -3.60 -7.93
CA ARG A 69 -12.82 -4.78 -7.07
C ARG A 69 -11.93 -5.92 -7.57
N PRO A 70 -11.16 -6.60 -6.69
CA PRO A 70 -10.38 -7.77 -7.10
C PRO A 70 -11.26 -8.83 -7.76
N SER A 71 -10.80 -9.37 -8.88
CA SER A 71 -11.58 -10.33 -9.69
C SER A 71 -11.66 -11.76 -9.11
N ARG A 72 -10.80 -12.09 -8.12
CA ARG A 72 -10.63 -13.34 -7.33
C ARG A 72 -11.86 -13.89 -6.57
N THR A 73 -11.73 -14.47 -5.37
CA THR A 73 -10.58 -14.49 -4.44
C THR A 73 -10.28 -15.88 -3.83
N GLN A 74 -9.06 -16.09 -3.30
CA GLN A 74 -8.70 -17.29 -2.52
C GLN A 74 -8.13 -16.90 -1.14
N SER A 75 -8.64 -17.58 -0.12
CA SER A 75 -8.18 -17.53 1.27
C SER A 75 -7.03 -18.52 1.53
N PHE A 76 -6.35 -18.38 2.67
CA PHE A 76 -5.31 -19.33 3.11
C PHE A 76 -5.82 -20.78 3.12
N GLN A 77 -7.04 -21.03 3.62
CA GLN A 77 -7.61 -22.37 3.64
C GLN A 77 -7.86 -22.95 2.24
N GLN A 78 -8.22 -22.11 1.25
CA GLN A 78 -8.37 -22.56 -0.13
C GLN A 78 -7.02 -22.96 -0.73
N LEU A 79 -5.93 -22.23 -0.43
CA LEU A 79 -4.57 -22.64 -0.83
C LEU A 79 -4.15 -23.97 -0.17
N VAL A 80 -4.47 -24.16 1.12
CA VAL A 80 -4.23 -25.42 1.83
C VAL A 80 -4.99 -26.57 1.19
N ASN A 81 -6.28 -26.38 0.85
CA ASN A 81 -7.08 -27.41 0.20
C ASN A 81 -6.50 -27.81 -1.18
N VAL A 82 -6.06 -26.85 -1.99
CA VAL A 82 -5.40 -27.12 -3.29
C VAL A 82 -4.09 -27.90 -3.10
N GLU A 83 -3.28 -27.56 -2.09
CA GLU A 83 -2.06 -28.32 -1.77
C GLU A 83 -2.36 -29.74 -1.26
N VAL A 84 -3.44 -29.93 -0.49
CA VAL A 84 -3.93 -31.25 -0.05
C VAL A 84 -4.40 -32.10 -1.23
N GLU A 85 -5.16 -31.53 -2.17
CA GLU A 85 -5.57 -32.20 -3.41
C GLU A 85 -4.36 -32.62 -4.25
N ARG A 86 -3.40 -31.71 -4.45
CA ARG A 86 -2.16 -31.97 -5.18
C ARG A 86 -1.37 -33.14 -4.58
N ARG A 87 -1.30 -33.23 -3.25
CA ARG A 87 -0.64 -34.34 -2.53
C ARG A 87 -1.36 -35.67 -2.66
N ARG A 88 -2.69 -35.65 -2.81
CA ARG A 88 -3.52 -36.83 -3.05
C ARG A 88 -3.51 -37.30 -4.51
N GLY A 89 -2.67 -36.71 -5.36
CA GLY A 89 -2.58 -37.02 -6.78
C GLY A 89 -3.64 -36.34 -7.64
N GLY A 90 -4.39 -35.38 -7.09
CA GLY A 90 -5.35 -34.58 -7.83
C GLY A 90 -4.67 -33.65 -8.84
N SER A 91 -5.19 -33.59 -10.06
CA SER A 91 -4.74 -32.69 -11.12
C SER A 91 -5.27 -31.25 -10.90
N SER A 92 -4.96 -30.66 -9.74
CA SER A 92 -5.41 -29.29 -9.41
C SER A 92 -4.58 -28.27 -10.20
N PHE A 93 -5.07 -27.94 -11.42
CA PHE A 93 -4.49 -26.97 -12.36
C PHE A 93 -4.90 -25.51 -12.07
N PHE A 94 -5.55 -25.24 -10.93
CA PHE A 94 -6.18 -23.96 -10.61
C PHE A 94 -5.45 -23.16 -9.52
N GLY A 95 -4.53 -22.29 -9.94
CA GLY A 95 -3.96 -21.24 -9.09
C GLY A 95 -2.68 -20.66 -9.70
N PRO A 96 -2.39 -19.35 -9.53
CA PRO A 96 -1.10 -18.79 -9.92
C PRO A 96 0.03 -19.44 -9.10
N GLU A 97 1.23 -19.50 -9.67
CA GLU A 97 2.40 -20.03 -8.97
C GLU A 97 2.77 -19.16 -7.76
N GLY A 98 2.52 -19.71 -6.57
CA GLY A 98 2.92 -19.13 -5.28
C GLY A 98 1.81 -18.41 -4.52
N ALA A 99 2.15 -17.87 -3.35
CA ALA A 99 1.21 -17.22 -2.44
C ALA A 99 0.66 -15.84 -2.92
N ALA A 100 0.94 -15.43 -4.16
CA ALA A 100 0.50 -14.18 -4.75
C ALA A 100 -0.89 -14.33 -5.38
N VAL A 101 -1.93 -14.01 -4.62
CA VAL A 101 -3.28 -14.48 -4.93
C VAL A 101 -4.10 -13.48 -5.75
N HIS A 102 -3.99 -12.17 -5.48
CA HIS A 102 -4.82 -11.12 -6.11
C HIS A 102 -4.07 -9.85 -6.49
N GLU A 103 -4.62 -9.14 -7.48
CA GLU A 103 -4.27 -7.75 -7.79
C GLU A 103 -5.40 -6.82 -7.31
N LEU A 104 -5.03 -5.69 -6.70
CA LEU A 104 -5.88 -4.52 -6.53
C LEU A 104 -5.33 -3.41 -7.44
N ALA A 105 -6.05 -3.14 -8.52
CA ALA A 105 -5.77 -2.07 -9.47
C ALA A 105 -6.47 -0.77 -9.04
N CYS A 106 -5.74 0.34 -9.05
CA CYS A 106 -6.24 1.65 -8.62
C CYS A 106 -5.74 2.78 -9.52
N THR A 107 -6.60 3.76 -9.79
CA THR A 107 -6.24 5.00 -10.50
C THR A 107 -6.24 6.17 -9.53
N GLY A 108 -5.15 6.92 -9.50
CA GLY A 108 -4.95 8.08 -8.63
C GLY A 108 -5.46 9.40 -9.22
N PRO A 109 -5.37 10.50 -8.45
CA PRO A 109 -5.96 11.79 -8.81
C PRO A 109 -5.27 12.49 -9.99
N SER A 110 -4.00 12.19 -10.26
CA SER A 110 -3.27 12.66 -11.45
C SER A 110 -3.39 11.67 -12.62
N GLY A 111 -4.27 10.68 -12.48
CA GLY A 111 -4.44 9.57 -13.41
C GLY A 111 -3.24 8.61 -13.45
N GLU A 112 -2.38 8.64 -12.44
CA GLU A 112 -1.36 7.62 -12.22
C GLU A 112 -2.01 6.28 -11.86
N TYR A 113 -1.31 5.18 -12.16
CA TYR A 113 -1.83 3.83 -12.00
C TYR A 113 -1.06 3.09 -10.92
N LEU A 114 -1.76 2.57 -9.92
CA LEU A 114 -1.22 1.83 -8.79
C LEU A 114 -1.76 0.41 -8.81
N ARG A 115 -0.87 -0.57 -8.91
CA ARG A 115 -1.18 -1.98 -8.67
C ARG A 115 -0.61 -2.43 -7.35
N LEU A 116 -1.41 -3.15 -6.58
CA LEU A 116 -0.99 -3.86 -5.38
C LEU A 116 -1.22 -5.35 -5.59
N PHE A 117 -0.15 -6.13 -5.55
CA PHE A 117 -0.21 -7.59 -5.59
C PHE A 117 -0.26 -8.11 -4.16
N MET A 118 -1.18 -9.04 -3.89
CA MET A 118 -1.53 -9.47 -2.54
C MET A 118 -0.98 -10.86 -2.25
N GLY A 119 -0.24 -10.99 -1.15
CA GLY A 119 0.23 -12.25 -0.59
C GLY A 119 -0.75 -12.78 0.44
N GLN A 120 -1.01 -14.09 0.45
CA GLN A 120 -1.84 -14.73 1.47
C GLN A 120 -0.97 -15.42 2.53
N THR A 121 -1.05 -14.91 3.75
CA THR A 121 -0.34 -15.47 4.91
C THR A 121 -1.32 -16.25 5.81
N PRO A 122 -0.84 -17.00 6.82
CA PRO A 122 -1.69 -17.61 7.85
C PRO A 122 -2.50 -16.60 8.69
N THR A 123 -2.07 -15.34 8.79
CA THR A 123 -2.75 -14.29 9.57
C THR A 123 -3.65 -13.41 8.73
N GLY A 124 -3.64 -13.55 7.40
CA GLY A 124 -4.50 -12.81 6.49
C GLY A 124 -3.81 -12.39 5.19
N THR A 125 -4.56 -11.67 4.35
CA THR A 125 -4.08 -11.14 3.08
C THR A 125 -3.31 -9.83 3.31
N VAL A 126 -2.09 -9.74 2.78
CA VAL A 126 -1.18 -8.58 2.92
C VAL A 126 -0.67 -8.12 1.56
N VAL A 127 -0.18 -6.88 1.47
CA VAL A 127 0.47 -6.36 0.26
C VAL A 127 1.83 -7.02 0.06
N ASP A 128 1.98 -7.82 -1.01
CA ASP A 128 3.23 -8.51 -1.37
C ASP A 128 4.13 -7.67 -2.27
N SER A 129 3.55 -7.01 -3.26
CA SER A 129 4.26 -6.13 -4.17
C SER A 129 3.44 -4.90 -4.54
N ILE A 130 4.15 -3.83 -4.93
CA ILE A 130 3.60 -2.53 -5.29
C ILE A 130 4.16 -2.17 -6.68
N ASP A 131 3.33 -1.70 -7.60
CA ASP A 131 3.75 -1.07 -8.86
C ASP A 131 2.94 0.20 -9.07
N LEU A 132 3.52 1.34 -8.70
CA LEU A 132 3.02 2.67 -9.04
C LEU A 132 3.68 3.13 -10.33
N ALA A 133 2.88 3.55 -11.31
CA ALA A 133 3.34 4.12 -12.58
C ALA A 133 2.67 5.48 -12.84
N ILE A 134 3.49 6.51 -13.02
CA ILE A 134 3.08 7.89 -13.33
C ILE A 134 3.60 8.21 -14.73
N GLY A 135 2.73 8.71 -15.62
CA GLY A 135 3.15 9.19 -16.94
C GLY A 135 3.96 10.49 -16.82
N THR A 136 5.12 10.57 -17.50
CA THR A 136 5.98 11.78 -17.48
C THR A 136 5.34 12.96 -18.20
N GLU A 137 4.31 12.72 -19.01
CA GLU A 137 3.51 13.75 -19.66
C GLU A 137 2.57 14.52 -18.71
N ARG A 138 2.40 14.03 -17.47
CA ARG A 138 1.44 14.59 -16.49
C ARG A 138 2.09 15.30 -15.30
N VAL A 139 3.36 15.00 -15.00
CA VAL A 139 4.08 15.54 -13.84
C VAL A 139 5.54 15.74 -14.21
N ASP A 140 6.14 16.88 -13.83
CA ASP A 140 7.57 17.14 -14.02
C ASP A 140 8.42 16.04 -13.36
N PRO A 141 9.21 15.26 -14.15
CA PRO A 141 10.08 14.22 -13.61
C PRO A 141 11.08 14.75 -12.58
N LYS A 142 11.54 16.01 -12.69
CA LYS A 142 12.50 16.59 -11.73
C LYS A 142 11.86 16.79 -10.35
N GLU A 143 10.59 17.17 -10.29
CA GLU A 143 9.88 17.31 -9.02
C GLU A 143 9.50 15.94 -8.44
N LEU A 144 9.15 14.94 -9.26
CA LEU A 144 8.97 13.55 -8.79
C LEU A 144 10.25 13.00 -8.14
N VAL A 145 11.42 13.23 -8.74
CA VAL A 145 12.73 12.83 -8.17
C VAL A 145 12.99 13.54 -6.85
N ARG A 146 12.76 14.86 -6.77
CA ARG A 146 12.88 15.63 -5.51
C ARG A 146 11.92 15.16 -4.42
N GLN A 147 10.71 14.75 -4.78
CA GLN A 147 9.75 14.16 -3.86
C GLN A 147 10.25 12.82 -3.30
N VAL A 148 10.82 11.98 -4.16
CA VAL A 148 11.45 10.72 -3.74
C VAL A 148 12.65 10.97 -2.82
N GLU A 149 13.57 11.89 -3.14
CA GLU A 149 14.69 12.24 -2.27
C GLU A 149 14.23 12.74 -0.90
N ARG A 150 13.22 13.62 -0.90
CA ARG A 150 12.62 14.17 0.32
C ARG A 150 11.89 13.13 1.17
N LYS A 151 11.28 12.12 0.54
CA LYS A 151 10.45 11.10 1.23
C LYS A 151 11.25 9.87 1.67
N TYR A 152 12.16 9.40 0.84
CA TYR A 152 12.89 8.14 1.03
C TYR A 152 14.39 8.33 1.31
N GLY A 153 14.90 9.56 1.22
CA GLY A 153 16.32 9.86 1.39
C GLY A 153 17.19 9.29 0.27
N ARG A 154 18.46 9.05 0.58
CA ARG A 154 19.43 8.46 -0.36
C ARG A 154 19.13 6.97 -0.57
N PRO A 155 19.07 6.46 -1.81
CA PRO A 155 18.95 5.02 -2.06
C PRO A 155 20.21 4.26 -1.64
N THR A 156 20.04 2.98 -1.32
CA THR A 156 21.13 2.04 -1.08
C THR A 156 22.03 1.90 -2.31
N GLU A 157 21.42 1.83 -3.50
CA GLU A 157 22.11 1.74 -4.79
C GLU A 157 21.47 2.65 -5.85
N GLY A 158 22.29 3.22 -6.74
CA GLY A 158 21.83 4.09 -7.83
C GLY A 158 21.57 5.55 -7.40
N THR A 159 20.65 6.21 -8.10
CA THR A 159 20.25 7.62 -7.85
C THR A 159 18.75 7.68 -7.56
N ALA A 160 18.23 8.78 -7.00
CA ALA A 160 16.80 8.85 -6.67
C ALA A 160 15.85 8.71 -7.89
N ALA A 161 16.32 9.04 -9.10
CA ALA A 161 15.59 8.80 -10.34
C ALA A 161 15.63 7.34 -10.82
N ASN A 162 16.69 6.60 -10.47
CA ASN A 162 16.95 5.23 -10.93
C ASN A 162 17.74 4.48 -9.85
N GLY A 163 17.06 4.14 -8.76
CA GLY A 163 17.71 3.69 -7.52
C GLY A 163 16.88 2.72 -6.71
N SER A 164 17.48 2.16 -5.67
CA SER A 164 16.89 1.08 -4.88
C SER A 164 17.24 1.20 -3.40
N TRP A 165 16.26 0.90 -2.57
CA TRP A 165 16.36 0.81 -1.11
C TRP A 165 16.20 -0.67 -0.75
N CYS A 166 17.20 -1.22 -0.07
CA CYS A 166 17.35 -2.65 0.20
C CYS A 166 17.90 -2.88 1.62
N VAL A 167 17.61 -4.04 2.21
CA VAL A 167 18.26 -4.48 3.46
C VAL A 167 19.58 -5.17 3.09
N GLY A 168 20.68 -4.42 3.12
CA GLY A 168 22.00 -4.89 2.67
C GLY A 168 22.31 -4.42 1.25
N ARG A 169 22.72 -5.34 0.36
CA ARG A 169 22.87 -5.05 -1.08
C ARG A 169 21.54 -5.28 -1.80
N CYS A 170 21.38 -4.64 -2.95
CA CYS A 170 20.28 -4.94 -3.87
C CYS A 170 20.70 -6.03 -4.86
N GLY A 171 19.80 -6.95 -5.18
CA GLY A 171 19.97 -7.88 -6.28
C GLY A 171 19.87 -7.20 -7.65
N PHE A 172 20.20 -7.93 -8.71
CA PHE A 172 20.04 -7.43 -10.09
C PHE A 172 18.59 -7.52 -10.61
N ASP A 173 17.80 -8.45 -10.07
CA ASP A 173 16.43 -8.76 -10.51
C ASP A 173 15.43 -8.60 -9.34
N LEU A 174 14.38 -7.80 -9.57
CA LEU A 174 13.31 -7.52 -8.59
C LEU A 174 12.42 -8.72 -8.28
N THR A 175 12.31 -9.67 -9.22
CA THR A 175 11.48 -10.88 -9.06
C THR A 175 12.20 -11.97 -8.26
N MET A 176 13.53 -11.95 -8.28
CA MET A 176 14.41 -12.91 -7.60
C MET A 176 15.04 -12.36 -6.31
N GLU A 177 14.83 -11.07 -6.01
CA GLU A 177 15.31 -10.39 -4.80
C GLU A 177 14.92 -11.16 -3.52
N PRO A 178 15.86 -11.66 -2.71
CA PRO A 178 15.52 -12.42 -1.51
C PRO A 178 14.82 -11.58 -0.43
N SER A 179 15.26 -10.33 -0.28
CA SER A 179 14.87 -9.42 0.80
C SER A 179 13.85 -8.36 0.35
N PRO A 180 13.17 -7.68 1.27
CA PRO A 180 12.30 -6.56 0.93
C PRO A 180 13.07 -5.45 0.20
N ARG A 181 12.44 -4.85 -0.82
CA ARG A 181 13.03 -3.80 -1.67
C ARG A 181 11.99 -2.80 -2.15
N ILE A 182 12.37 -1.52 -2.21
CA ILE A 182 11.70 -0.47 -2.99
C ILE A 182 12.67 -0.02 -4.10
N THR A 183 12.17 0.21 -5.30
CA THR A 183 12.97 0.64 -6.47
C THR A 183 12.24 1.71 -7.24
N VAL A 184 12.95 2.80 -7.54
CA VAL A 184 12.46 3.85 -8.44
C VAL A 184 13.13 3.68 -9.80
N ARG A 185 12.33 3.77 -10.87
CA ARG A 185 12.79 3.79 -12.26
C ARG A 185 12.14 4.95 -12.99
N SER A 186 12.94 5.85 -13.54
CA SER A 186 12.46 6.92 -14.43
C SER A 186 13.04 6.68 -15.81
N ASP A 187 12.15 6.46 -16.78
CA ASP A 187 12.46 6.48 -18.21
C ASP A 187 11.83 7.71 -18.88
N ALA A 188 11.90 7.81 -20.21
CA ALA A 188 11.39 8.98 -20.94
C ALA A 188 9.86 9.14 -20.86
N TRP A 189 9.13 8.04 -20.64
CA TRP A 189 7.66 7.96 -20.76
C TRP A 189 6.95 7.78 -19.43
N ARG A 190 7.66 7.27 -18.42
CA ARG A 190 7.07 6.95 -17.11
C ARG A 190 8.08 7.02 -15.97
N PHE A 191 7.54 7.42 -14.83
CA PHE A 191 8.15 7.27 -13.52
C PHE A 191 7.49 6.11 -12.78
N LYS A 192 8.27 5.15 -12.30
CA LYS A 192 7.79 3.94 -11.61
C LYS A 192 8.36 3.85 -10.19
N ILE A 193 7.52 3.44 -9.25
CA ILE A 193 7.92 2.98 -7.92
C ILE A 193 7.46 1.52 -7.77
N LEU A 194 8.44 0.62 -7.71
CA LEU A 194 8.25 -0.82 -7.59
C LEU A 194 8.62 -1.26 -6.16
N GLY A 195 7.81 -2.10 -5.54
CA GLY A 195 8.08 -2.66 -4.21
C GLY A 195 7.82 -4.16 -4.17
N SER A 196 8.57 -4.89 -3.34
CA SER A 196 8.38 -6.33 -3.09
C SER A 196 8.78 -6.68 -1.66
N ARG A 197 8.03 -7.56 -0.99
CA ARG A 197 8.43 -8.21 0.28
C ARG A 197 9.65 -9.13 0.13
N GLY A 198 10.04 -9.46 -1.10
CA GLY A 198 11.16 -10.35 -1.41
C GLY A 198 10.75 -11.82 -1.44
N ARG A 199 11.52 -12.61 -2.19
CA ARG A 199 11.30 -14.05 -2.41
C ARG A 199 11.27 -14.84 -1.10
N ASN A 200 12.03 -14.44 -0.08
CA ASN A 200 12.03 -15.15 1.21
C ASN A 200 10.67 -15.06 1.91
N ALA A 201 9.95 -13.95 1.77
CA ALA A 201 8.61 -13.81 2.34
C ALA A 201 7.60 -14.72 1.61
N ARG A 202 7.68 -14.78 0.28
CA ARG A 202 6.84 -15.68 -0.53
C ARG A 202 7.10 -17.15 -0.22
N LEU A 203 8.36 -17.56 -0.12
CA LEU A 203 8.75 -18.92 0.28
C LEU A 203 8.27 -19.27 1.69
N ALA A 204 8.26 -18.30 2.62
CA ALA A 204 7.72 -18.52 3.97
C ALA A 204 6.18 -18.69 3.96
N ASP A 205 5.47 -17.89 3.16
CA ASP A 205 4.01 -18.01 3.00
C ASP A 205 3.63 -19.37 2.34
N GLU A 206 4.36 -19.78 1.30
CA GLU A 206 4.23 -21.11 0.66
C GLU A 206 4.56 -22.26 1.62
N ALA A 207 5.64 -22.13 2.39
CA ALA A 207 6.01 -23.12 3.41
C ALA A 207 4.92 -23.24 4.49
N ALA A 208 4.24 -22.14 4.85
CA ALA A 208 3.14 -22.18 5.81
C ALA A 208 1.90 -22.91 5.25
N VAL A 209 1.55 -22.69 3.97
CA VAL A 209 0.50 -23.49 3.29
C VAL A 209 0.88 -24.98 3.27
N SER A 210 2.12 -25.28 2.88
CA SER A 210 2.66 -26.65 2.84
C SER A 210 2.68 -27.35 4.21
N ALA A 211 2.99 -26.61 5.28
CA ALA A 211 3.01 -27.11 6.65
C ALA A 211 1.58 -27.32 7.22
N ALA A 212 0.62 -26.47 6.85
CA ALA A 212 -0.79 -26.68 7.18
C ALA A 212 -1.33 -27.92 6.46
N ALA A 213 -1.13 -28.02 5.14
CA ALA A 213 -1.55 -29.18 4.34
C ALA A 213 -0.92 -30.51 4.81
N ALA A 214 0.27 -30.49 5.43
CA ALA A 214 0.91 -31.68 5.99
C ALA A 214 0.12 -32.34 7.13
N ARG A 215 -0.80 -31.61 7.77
CA ARG A 215 -1.68 -32.14 8.82
C ARG A 215 -2.80 -33.00 8.25
N ASP A 216 -3.30 -32.65 7.06
CA ASP A 216 -4.47 -33.28 6.41
C ASP A 216 -4.08 -34.24 5.27
N ALA A 217 -2.87 -34.07 4.73
CA ALA A 217 -2.20 -34.95 3.78
C ALA A 217 -0.67 -34.86 3.98
N PRO A 218 -0.07 -35.78 4.76
CA PRO A 218 1.37 -35.92 4.83
C PRO A 218 1.97 -36.09 3.43
N ALA A 219 3.09 -35.41 3.15
CA ALA A 219 3.77 -35.60 1.89
C ALA A 219 4.20 -37.07 1.76
N ALA A 220 3.94 -37.68 0.59
CA ALA A 220 4.39 -39.04 0.32
C ALA A 220 5.91 -39.12 0.55
N LYS A 221 6.34 -40.03 1.44
CA LYS A 221 7.76 -40.32 1.62
C LYS A 221 8.29 -40.79 0.27
N ARG A 222 9.10 -39.98 -0.40
CA ARG A 222 9.97 -40.48 -1.46
C ARG A 222 10.82 -41.56 -0.82
N GLY A 223 10.64 -42.81 -1.23
CA GLY A 223 11.48 -43.90 -0.79
C GLY A 223 12.93 -43.52 -1.07
N ALA A 224 13.80 -43.68 -0.07
CA ALA A 224 15.23 -43.55 -0.29
C ALA A 224 15.68 -44.76 -1.13
N PHE A 225 15.92 -44.49 -2.40
CA PHE A 225 16.59 -45.35 -3.37
C PHE A 225 17.76 -44.53 -3.93
#